data_AF-U7PN89-F1
#
_entry.id   AF-U7PN89-F1
#
_cell.length_a   1.000
_cell.length_b   1.000
_cell.length_c   1.000
_cell.angle_alpha   90.00
_cell.angle_beta   90.00
_cell.angle_gamma   90.00
#
_symmetry.space_group_name_H-M   'P 1'
#
loop_
_entity.id
_entity.type
_entity.pdbx_description
1 polymer ?
#
loop_
_entity_poly.entity_id
_entity_poly.type
_entity_poly.pdbx_seq_one_letter_code
_entity_poly.pdbx_strand_id
1 'polypeptide(L)' 'MTKDESKAEAATAAEDDEPDEWEQRIFSTGCADENAKLTDCYYEKKDWRACKDEMEKFRACWKAHNNDERTSTKDVEPEK' A
#
# COMPACT_ATOMS: atom_id res chain seq x y z
N MET A 1 46.23 -9.19 -4.35
CA MET A 1 45.59 -8.26 -3.38
C MET A 1 44.38 -7.69 -4.11
N THR A 2 43.15 -7.67 -3.63
CA THR A 2 42.57 -8.11 -2.36
C THR A 2 41.06 -8.11 -2.59
N LYS A 3 40.42 -9.04 -1.88
CA LYS A 3 39.00 -9.30 -1.71
C LYS A 3 38.20 -8.01 -1.38
N ASP A 4 37.56 -7.39 -2.36
CA ASP A 4 36.60 -6.29 -2.10
C ASP A 4 35.30 -6.36 -2.93
N GLU A 5 35.13 -7.31 -3.83
CA GLU A 5 33.83 -7.52 -4.54
C GLU A 5 32.79 -8.33 -3.73
N SER A 6 33.07 -8.70 -2.48
CA SER A 6 32.07 -9.36 -1.61
C SER A 6 31.24 -8.39 -0.77
N LYS A 7 31.40 -7.07 -0.91
CA LYS A 7 30.61 -6.08 -0.14
C LYS A 7 29.39 -5.53 -0.88
N ALA A 8 29.29 -5.71 -2.20
CA ALA A 8 28.17 -5.19 -2.98
C ALA A 8 26.86 -5.98 -2.78
N GLU A 9 26.93 -7.25 -2.36
CA GLU A 9 25.73 -8.10 -2.19
C GLU A 9 25.00 -7.89 -0.85
N ALA A 10 25.58 -7.15 0.11
CA ALA A 10 24.98 -6.95 1.43
C ALA A 10 24.04 -5.73 1.52
N ALA A 11 24.06 -4.83 0.52
CA ALA A 11 23.29 -3.58 0.58
C ALA A 11 21.87 -3.70 0.01
N THR A 12 21.55 -4.73 -0.77
CA THR A 12 20.22 -4.90 -1.39
C THR A 12 19.29 -5.85 -0.64
N ALA A 13 19.77 -6.54 0.39
CA ALA A 13 18.97 -7.53 1.13
C ALA A 13 18.18 -6.95 2.31
N ALA A 14 18.41 -5.69 2.69
CA ALA A 14 17.71 -5.04 3.79
C ALA A 14 16.44 -4.29 3.35
N GLU A 15 16.29 -3.99 2.06
CA GLU A 15 15.16 -3.22 1.51
C GLU A 15 13.90 -4.09 1.29
N ASP A 16 13.93 -5.40 1.60
CA ASP A 16 12.81 -6.33 1.40
C ASP A 16 11.92 -6.50 2.65
N ASP A 17 12.42 -6.14 3.84
CA ASP A 17 11.69 -6.29 5.12
C ASP A 17 10.97 -5.01 5.57
N GLU A 18 11.05 -3.92 4.79
CA GLU A 18 10.34 -2.68 5.10
C GLU A 18 9.06 -2.58 4.26
N PRO A 19 7.88 -2.36 4.87
CA PRO A 19 6.68 -2.07 4.10
C PRO A 19 6.94 -0.84 3.24
N ASP A 20 6.59 -0.89 1.97
CA ASP A 20 6.80 0.26 1.09
C ASP A 20 5.98 1.50 1.55
N GLU A 21 6.29 2.69 1.02
CA GLU A 21 5.59 3.91 1.43
C GLU A 21 4.07 3.84 1.23
N TRP A 22 3.59 3.08 0.25
CA TRP A 22 2.17 2.89 -0.01
C TRP A 22 1.55 1.92 0.99
N GLU A 23 2.21 0.81 1.30
CA GLU A 23 1.82 -0.11 2.36
C GLU A 23 1.80 0.58 3.72
N GLN A 24 2.83 1.34 4.08
CA GLN A 24 2.83 2.13 5.32
C GLN A 24 1.65 3.10 5.38
N ARG A 25 1.31 3.73 4.24
CA ARG A 25 0.14 4.61 4.13
C ARG A 25 -1.17 3.83 4.27
N ILE A 26 -1.26 2.59 3.80
CA ILE A 26 -2.45 1.76 3.99
C ILE A 26 -2.56 1.26 5.44
N PHE A 27 -1.46 0.84 6.07
CA PHE A 27 -1.43 0.49 7.49
C PHE A 27 -1.90 1.65 8.37
N SER A 28 -1.48 2.87 8.03
CA SER A 28 -1.90 4.09 8.72
C SER A 28 -3.41 4.39 8.59
N THR A 29 -4.12 3.80 7.61
CA THR A 29 -5.58 3.97 7.46
C THR A 29 -6.38 3.11 8.42
N GLY A 30 -5.76 2.10 9.05
CA GLY A 30 -6.45 1.05 9.80
C GLY A 30 -7.17 0.02 8.94
N CYS A 31 -7.17 0.18 7.61
CA CYS A 31 -7.87 -0.69 6.66
C CYS A 31 -6.93 -1.57 5.82
N ALA A 32 -5.72 -1.83 6.31
CA ALA A 32 -4.73 -2.65 5.61
C ALA A 32 -5.20 -4.08 5.36
N ASP A 33 -5.89 -4.71 6.32
CA ASP A 33 -6.39 -6.08 6.17
C ASP A 33 -7.41 -6.20 5.02
N GLU A 34 -8.35 -5.25 4.94
CA GLU A 34 -9.33 -5.21 3.85
C GLU A 34 -8.68 -4.86 2.50
N ASN A 35 -7.65 -4.00 2.50
CA ASN A 35 -6.85 -3.73 1.30
C ASN A 35 -6.04 -4.96 0.85
N ALA A 36 -5.52 -5.74 1.79
CA ALA A 36 -4.79 -6.97 1.50
C ALA A 36 -5.71 -8.01 0.87
N LYS A 37 -6.93 -8.21 1.41
CA LYS A 37 -7.95 -9.07 0.80
C LYS A 37 -8.34 -8.61 -0.61
N LEU A 38 -8.49 -7.31 -0.81
CA LEU A 38 -8.76 -6.75 -2.13
C LEU A 38 -7.61 -7.01 -3.12
N THR A 39 -6.38 -6.81 -2.67
CA THR A 39 -5.16 -7.06 -3.45
C THR A 39 -5.00 -8.54 -3.77
N ASP A 40 -5.28 -9.42 -2.82
CA ASP A 40 -5.28 -10.88 -2.98
C ASP A 40 -6.32 -11.32 -4.02
N CYS A 41 -7.58 -10.87 -3.89
CA CYS A 41 -8.58 -11.17 -4.91
C CYS A 41 -8.19 -10.64 -6.29
N TYR A 42 -7.63 -9.43 -6.36
CA TYR A 42 -7.14 -8.87 -7.61
C TYR A 42 -5.97 -9.68 -8.17
N TYR A 43 -5.08 -10.17 -7.33
CA TYR A 43 -3.97 -11.01 -7.75
C TYR A 43 -4.47 -12.35 -8.34
N GLU A 44 -5.47 -12.97 -7.72
CA GLU A 44 -6.09 -14.21 -8.19
C GLU A 44 -6.90 -14.02 -9.48
N LYS A 45 -7.81 -13.04 -9.50
CA LYS A 45 -8.78 -12.86 -10.59
C LYS A 45 -8.29 -11.92 -11.69
N LYS A 46 -7.30 -11.08 -11.39
CA LYS A 46 -6.82 -9.96 -12.24
C LYS A 46 -7.93 -9.00 -12.68
N ASP A 47 -9.06 -8.98 -11.95
CA ASP A 47 -10.20 -8.13 -12.20
C ASP A 47 -10.76 -7.58 -10.88
N TRP A 48 -10.53 -6.29 -10.64
CA TRP A 48 -11.01 -5.59 -9.46
C TRP A 48 -12.55 -5.52 -9.40
N ARG A 49 -13.25 -5.66 -10.54
CA ARG A 49 -14.73 -5.67 -10.57
C ARG A 49 -15.30 -6.97 -10.04
N ALA A 50 -14.56 -8.06 -10.20
CA ALA A 50 -14.92 -9.35 -9.62
C ALA A 50 -14.71 -9.36 -8.09
N CYS A 51 -13.84 -8.48 -7.57
CA CYS A 51 -13.56 -8.28 -6.15
C CYS A 51 -14.49 -7.23 -5.50
N LYS A 52 -15.75 -7.15 -5.97
CA LYS A 52 -16.70 -6.14 -5.49
C LYS A 52 -16.96 -6.25 -3.99
N ASP A 53 -17.04 -7.48 -3.46
CA ASP A 53 -17.30 -7.71 -2.04
C ASP A 53 -16.13 -7.21 -1.16
N GLU A 54 -14.89 -7.55 -1.52
CA GLU A 54 -13.68 -7.00 -0.89
C GLU A 54 -13.62 -5.46 -1.00
N MET A 55 -13.98 -4.90 -2.17
CA MET A 55 -14.09 -3.44 -2.35
C MET A 55 -15.11 -2.81 -1.40
N GLU A 56 -16.27 -3.45 -1.19
CA GLU A 56 -17.31 -2.95 -0.30
C GLU A 56 -16.86 -2.96 1.16
N LYS A 57 -16.16 -4.02 1.60
CA LYS A 57 -15.57 -4.08 2.94
C LYS A 57 -14.47 -3.05 3.13
N PHE A 58 -13.58 -2.89 2.16
CA PHE A 58 -12.55 -1.86 2.20
C PHE A 58 -13.18 -0.47 2.30
N ARG A 59 -14.23 -0.18 1.52
CA ARG A 59 -14.98 1.09 1.61
C ARG A 59 -15.68 1.29 2.95
N ALA A 60 -16.25 0.23 3.53
CA ALA A 60 -16.89 0.29 4.84
C ALA A 60 -15.87 0.64 5.93
N CYS A 61 -14.73 -0.06 5.95
CA CYS A 61 -13.61 0.27 6.83
C CYS A 61 -13.11 1.70 6.59
N TRP A 62 -12.91 2.08 5.32
CA TRP A 62 -12.40 3.39 4.94
C TRP A 62 -13.24 4.53 5.51
N LYS A 63 -14.57 4.41 5.40
CA LYS A 63 -15.53 5.35 5.98
C LYS A 63 -15.54 5.32 7.50
N ALA A 64 -15.46 4.14 8.12
CA ALA A 64 -15.43 4.01 9.58
C ALA A 64 -14.20 4.73 10.19
N HIS A 65 -13.05 4.67 9.51
CA HIS A 65 -11.83 5.36 9.91
C HIS A 65 -11.76 6.83 9.47
N ASN A 66 -12.82 7.40 8.89
CA ASN A 66 -12.83 8.77 8.34
C ASN A 66 -11.64 9.06 7.41
N ASN A 67 -11.17 8.04 6.68
CA ASN A 67 -10.04 8.19 5.77
C ASN A 67 -10.38 9.11 4.58
N ASP A 68 -11.67 9.32 4.28
CA ASP A 68 -12.14 10.27 3.28
C ASP A 68 -11.61 11.69 3.55
N GLU A 69 -11.62 12.13 4.82
CA GLU A 69 -11.03 13.40 5.23
C GLU A 69 -9.50 13.36 5.17
N ARG A 70 -8.89 12.25 5.60
CA ARG A 70 -7.43 12.06 5.62
C ARG A 70 -6.81 12.09 4.23
N THR A 71 -7.51 11.53 3.24
CA THR A 71 -7.05 11.44 1.85
C THR A 71 -7.75 12.42 0.93
N SER A 72 -8.55 13.34 1.48
CA SER A 72 -9.05 14.46 0.70
C SER A 72 -7.83 15.24 0.23
N THR A 73 -7.48 15.05 -1.04
CA THR A 73 -6.53 15.92 -1.72
C THR A 73 -7.20 17.28 -1.71
N LYS A 74 -6.84 18.14 -0.75
CA LYS A 74 -7.09 19.56 -0.91
C LYS A 74 -6.39 19.91 -2.21
N ASP A 75 -7.13 20.37 -3.20
CA ASP A 75 -6.54 21.02 -4.36
C ASP A 75 -5.54 22.03 -3.81
N VAL A 76 -4.25 21.70 -3.87
CA VAL A 76 -3.22 22.70 -3.64
C VAL A 76 -3.39 23.59 -4.85
N GLU A 77 -4.13 24.69 -4.67
CA GLU A 77 -4.23 25.73 -5.69
C GLU A 77 -2.82 25.95 -6.23
N PRO A 78 -2.60 25.78 -7.55
CA PRO A 78 -1.27 25.91 -8.10
C PRO A 78 -0.78 27.30 -7.71
N GLU A 79 0.29 27.34 -6.92
CA GLU A 79 0.90 28.58 -6.49
C GLU A 79 1.43 29.30 -7.74
N LYS A 80 0.61 30.21 -8.26
CA LYS A 80 0.81 31.31 -9.22
C LYS A 80 1.84 31.12 -10.35
#